data_AF-A0A1V6EXR5-F1
#
_entry.id   AF-A0A1V6EXR5-F1
#
_cell.length_a   1.000
_cell.length_b   1.000
_cell.length_c   1.000
_cell.angle_alpha   90.00
_cell.angle_beta   90.00
_cell.angle_gamma   90.00
#
_symmetry.space_group_name_H-M   'P 1'
#
loop_
_entity.id
_entity.type
_entity.pdbx_description
1 polymer ?
#
loop_
_entity_poly.entity_id
_entity_poly.type
_entity_poly.pdbx_seq_one_letter_code
_entity_poly.pdbx_strand_id
1 'polypeptide(L)'
;MRETLQKSTAKNWCLGQIINLERALKLNSRLDGHLVQGHIDNKLRIISRLKKEGTDYLNLELPQKERNMLVPQGAIALNGVSLTIANIRPNYFSVALIGHTLEHTNLGTIKTGETVNVEYDILGKYVVSALLTSPLNALLNNNAISQGDKHYEI
;
A
#
# COMPACT_ATOMS: atom_id res chain seq x y z
N MET A 1 8.88 -1.60 20.40
CA MET A 1 8.97 -0.13 20.35
C MET A 1 7.58 0.46 20.14
N ARG A 2 7.28 1.65 20.68
CA ARG A 2 5.95 2.28 20.60
C ARG A 2 5.48 2.49 19.15
N GLU A 3 6.37 2.96 18.28
CA GLU A 3 6.04 3.23 16.88
C GLU A 3 5.56 1.98 16.13
N THR A 4 6.30 0.86 16.24
CA THR A 4 5.91 -0.41 15.63
C THR A 4 4.52 -0.85 16.09
N LEU A 5 4.21 -0.78 17.38
CA LEU A 5 2.91 -1.17 17.93
C LEU A 5 1.76 -0.26 17.45
N GLN A 6 2.05 1.00 17.14
CA GLN A 6 1.06 1.94 16.64
C GLN A 6 0.80 1.74 15.14
N LYS A 7 1.87 1.63 14.33
CA LYS A 7 1.78 1.58 12.87
C LYS A 7 1.48 0.20 12.32
N SER A 8 1.88 -0.88 13.00
CA SER A 8 1.70 -2.25 12.51
C SER A 8 0.65 -3.04 13.29
N THR A 9 0.37 -4.25 12.83
CA THR A 9 -0.51 -5.23 13.48
C THR A 9 0.10 -5.86 14.72
N ALA A 10 1.38 -5.57 15.03
CA ALA A 10 2.14 -6.22 16.10
C ALA A 10 1.51 -6.11 17.50
N LYS A 11 0.75 -5.04 17.76
CA LYS A 11 0.02 -4.88 19.02
C LYS A 11 -1.03 -5.98 19.27
N ASN A 12 -1.58 -6.54 18.19
CA ASN A 12 -2.68 -7.51 18.25
C ASN A 12 -2.18 -8.94 18.01
N TRP A 13 -0.86 -9.17 17.96
CA TRP A 13 -0.33 -10.51 17.76
C TRP A 13 -0.63 -11.41 18.95
N CYS A 14 -1.07 -12.63 18.67
CA CYS A 14 -1.37 -13.64 19.68
C CYS A 14 -0.57 -14.93 19.44
N LEU A 15 -0.50 -15.78 20.48
CA LEU A 15 0.14 -17.09 20.37
C LEU A 15 -0.53 -17.92 19.27
N GLY A 16 0.29 -18.53 18.42
CA GLY A 16 -0.17 -19.33 17.27
C GLY A 16 -0.47 -18.52 16.01
N GLN A 17 -0.36 -17.18 16.03
CA GLN A 17 -0.55 -16.37 14.83
C GLN A 17 0.58 -16.60 13.81
N ILE A 18 0.19 -16.81 12.55
CA ILE A 18 1.13 -16.96 11.43
C ILE A 18 1.56 -15.57 10.93
N ILE A 19 2.87 -15.36 10.90
CA ILE A 19 3.50 -14.14 10.38
C ILE A 19 4.50 -14.50 9.29
N ASN A 20 4.69 -13.58 8.33
CA ASN A 20 5.72 -13.72 7.31
C ASN A 20 7.07 -13.29 7.90
N LEU A 21 8.14 -13.98 7.49
CA LEU A 21 9.51 -13.65 7.86
C LEU A 21 10.35 -13.61 6.58
N GLU A 22 11.15 -12.56 6.44
CA GLU A 22 12.14 -12.42 5.39
C GLU A 22 13.45 -11.95 6.01
N ARG A 23 14.59 -12.46 5.52
CA ARG A 23 15.91 -12.00 5.97
C ARG A 23 16.27 -10.72 5.24
N ALA A 24 17.01 -9.84 5.90
CA ALA A 24 17.60 -8.69 5.22
C ALA A 24 18.44 -9.14 4.01
N LEU A 25 18.27 -8.45 2.90
CA LEU A 25 18.96 -8.70 1.65
C LEU A 25 20.47 -8.43 1.81
N LYS A 26 21.33 -9.25 1.19
CA LYS A 26 22.75 -8.96 1.09
C LYS A 26 22.97 -7.94 -0.03
N LEU A 27 23.92 -7.01 0.13
CA LEU A 27 24.17 -5.94 -0.84
C LEU A 27 24.40 -6.44 -2.28
N ASN A 28 25.00 -7.63 -2.43
CA ASN A 28 25.34 -8.23 -3.72
C ASN A 28 24.38 -9.36 -4.15
N SER A 29 23.26 -9.57 -3.44
CA SER A 29 22.26 -10.56 -3.86
C SER A 29 21.27 -10.00 -4.88
N ARG A 30 20.61 -10.90 -5.59
CA ARG A 30 19.51 -10.54 -6.50
C ARG A 30 18.34 -9.96 -5.70
N LEU A 31 17.81 -8.85 -6.16
CA LEU A 31 16.55 -8.29 -5.68
C LEU A 31 15.42 -8.95 -6.48
N ASP A 32 14.52 -9.65 -5.77
CA ASP A 32 13.28 -10.16 -6.34
C ASP A 32 12.11 -9.31 -5.84
N GLY A 33 11.16 -8.97 -6.72
CA GLY A 33 10.11 -8.00 -6.44
C GLY A 33 10.59 -6.53 -6.47
N HIS A 34 10.44 -5.82 -5.34
CA HIS A 34 10.81 -4.40 -5.20
C HIS A 34 11.53 -4.12 -3.88
N LEU A 35 11.98 -2.89 -3.67
CA LEU A 35 12.65 -2.49 -2.43
C LEU A 35 11.65 -2.42 -1.26
N VAL A 36 11.74 -3.40 -0.36
CA VAL A 36 11.00 -3.45 0.91
C VAL A 36 11.99 -3.21 2.06
N GLN A 37 11.76 -2.16 2.84
CA GLN A 37 12.58 -1.71 3.95
C GLN A 37 12.15 -2.31 5.29
N GLY A 38 10.91 -2.82 5.39
CA GLY A 38 10.31 -3.24 6.66
C GLY A 38 9.73 -2.07 7.46
N HIS A 39 9.50 -0.92 6.81
CA HIS A 39 8.97 0.29 7.42
C HIS A 39 7.48 0.42 7.13
N ILE A 40 6.66 -0.14 8.03
CA ILE A 40 5.21 -0.13 7.87
C ILE A 40 4.68 1.31 7.90
N ASP A 41 4.02 1.70 6.81
CA ASP A 41 3.38 3.01 6.65
C ASP A 41 1.99 3.03 7.29
N ASN A 42 1.20 1.99 7.05
CA ASN A 42 -0.16 1.91 7.53
C ASN A 42 -0.65 0.46 7.73
N LYS A 43 -1.86 0.35 8.27
CA LYS A 43 -2.67 -0.86 8.40
C LYS A 43 -3.95 -0.67 7.61
N LEU A 44 -4.20 -1.57 6.66
CA LEU A 44 -5.42 -1.51 5.85
C LEU A 44 -6.24 -2.79 6.02
N ARG A 45 -7.56 -2.61 6.13
CA ARG A 45 -8.50 -3.71 6.22
C ARG A 45 -8.77 -4.34 4.87
N ILE A 46 -8.84 -5.66 4.84
CA ILE A 46 -9.31 -6.44 3.71
C ILE A 46 -10.83 -6.35 3.65
N ILE A 47 -11.36 -5.79 2.56
CA ILE A 47 -12.80 -5.60 2.40
C ILE A 47 -13.47 -6.73 1.63
N SER A 48 -12.74 -7.45 0.79
CA SER A 48 -13.22 -8.64 0.09
C SER A 48 -12.08 -9.46 -0.50
N ARG A 49 -12.40 -10.71 -0.81
CA ARG A 49 -11.51 -11.66 -1.49
C ARG A 49 -12.31 -12.36 -2.59
N LEU A 50 -11.78 -12.40 -3.81
CA LEU A 50 -12.49 -12.88 -5.00
C LEU A 50 -11.60 -13.83 -5.78
N LYS A 51 -12.08 -15.05 -6.03
CA LYS A 51 -11.38 -16.01 -6.89
C LYS A 51 -11.96 -15.93 -8.31
N LYS A 52 -11.14 -15.54 -9.28
CA LYS A 52 -11.52 -15.45 -10.69
C LYS A 52 -10.46 -16.12 -11.55
N GLU A 53 -10.86 -17.04 -12.42
CA GLU A 53 -9.97 -17.70 -13.39
C GLU A 53 -8.71 -18.30 -12.74
N GLY A 54 -8.86 -18.91 -11.57
CA GLY A 54 -7.74 -19.50 -10.82
C GLY A 54 -6.85 -18.50 -10.07
N THR A 55 -7.05 -17.19 -10.25
CA THR A 55 -6.34 -16.14 -9.52
C THR A 55 -7.15 -15.66 -8.32
N ASP A 56 -6.49 -15.45 -7.19
CA ASP A 56 -7.12 -14.91 -5.99
C ASP A 56 -6.84 -13.41 -5.87
N TYR A 57 -7.89 -12.61 -5.83
CA TYR A 57 -7.80 -11.16 -5.72
C TYR A 57 -8.16 -10.72 -4.30
N LEU A 58 -7.22 -10.04 -3.66
CA LEU A 58 -7.42 -9.46 -2.34
C LEU A 58 -7.70 -7.97 -2.49
N ASN A 59 -8.86 -7.53 -2.02
CA ASN A 59 -9.26 -6.12 -2.06
C ASN A 59 -9.06 -5.49 -0.69
N LEU A 60 -8.33 -4.38 -0.66
CA LEU A 60 -8.03 -3.61 0.55
C LEU A 60 -8.69 -2.25 0.46
N GLU A 61 -9.18 -1.75 1.60
CA GLU A 61 -9.70 -0.38 1.67
C GLU A 61 -8.62 0.62 1.24
N LEU A 62 -9.03 1.69 0.56
CA LEU A 62 -8.15 2.76 0.12
C LEU A 62 -8.62 4.09 0.69
N PRO A 63 -8.01 4.58 1.77
CA PRO A 63 -8.24 5.94 2.25
C PRO A 63 -7.83 6.96 1.19
N GLN A 64 -8.66 7.98 0.95
CA GLN A 64 -8.40 8.95 -0.12
C GLN A 64 -7.05 9.68 0.01
N LYS A 65 -6.60 9.93 1.25
CA LYS A 65 -5.29 10.52 1.56
C LYS A 65 -4.09 9.66 1.09
N GLU A 66 -4.30 8.36 0.92
CA GLU A 66 -3.27 7.39 0.52
C GLU A 66 -3.29 7.10 -0.98
N ARG A 67 -4.28 7.60 -1.72
CA ARG A 67 -4.43 7.35 -3.17
C ARG A 67 -3.16 7.67 -3.96
N ASN A 68 -2.46 8.75 -3.62
CA ASN A 68 -1.28 9.21 -4.34
C ASN A 68 -0.04 8.31 -4.13
N MET A 69 -0.10 7.37 -3.18
CA MET A 69 0.97 6.40 -2.96
C MET A 69 0.84 5.17 -3.85
N LEU A 70 -0.30 5.00 -4.55
CA LEU A 70 -0.58 3.84 -5.39
C LEU A 70 -0.57 4.22 -6.87
N VAL A 71 0.06 3.37 -7.67
CA VAL A 71 0.06 3.45 -9.13
C VAL A 71 -0.48 2.13 -9.68
N PRO A 72 -1.34 2.12 -10.71
CA PRO A 72 -1.75 0.89 -11.38
C PRO A 72 -0.52 0.10 -11.85
N GLN A 73 -0.48 -1.20 -11.62
CA GLN A 73 0.68 -2.07 -11.89
C GLN A 73 1.96 -1.71 -11.11
N GLY A 74 1.87 -0.77 -10.16
CA GLY A 74 2.94 -0.43 -9.24
C GLY A 74 3.14 -1.51 -8.17
N ALA A 75 4.28 -1.42 -7.49
CA ALA A 75 4.63 -2.32 -6.40
C ALA A 75 4.03 -1.87 -5.07
N ILE A 76 3.72 -2.83 -4.20
CA ILE A 76 3.29 -2.61 -2.83
C ILE A 76 3.69 -3.82 -1.97
N ALA A 77 4.04 -3.60 -0.71
CA ALA A 77 4.29 -4.69 0.24
C ALA A 77 3.11 -4.86 1.20
N LEU A 78 2.53 -6.07 1.23
CA LEU A 78 1.47 -6.46 2.18
C LEU A 78 1.99 -7.55 3.12
N ASN A 79 2.01 -7.28 4.43
CA ASN A 79 2.66 -8.16 5.41
C ASN A 79 4.08 -8.58 4.99
N GLY A 80 4.84 -7.66 4.37
CA GLY A 80 6.19 -7.91 3.86
C GLY A 80 6.25 -8.63 2.50
N VAL A 81 5.14 -9.06 1.93
CA VAL A 81 5.10 -9.70 0.61
C VAL A 81 5.04 -8.65 -0.48
N SER A 82 6.04 -8.63 -1.35
CA SER A 82 6.04 -7.79 -2.57
C SER A 82 4.96 -8.26 -3.55
N LEU A 83 4.06 -7.35 -3.93
CA LEU A 83 2.92 -7.62 -4.81
C LEU A 83 2.76 -6.50 -5.85
N THR A 84 2.07 -6.84 -6.94
CA THR A 84 1.66 -5.89 -7.97
C THR A 84 0.21 -5.45 -7.74
N ILE A 85 -0.03 -4.14 -7.78
CA ILE A 85 -1.38 -3.58 -7.74
C ILE A 85 -2.10 -3.90 -9.05
N ALA A 86 -3.12 -4.77 -8.97
CA ALA A 86 -3.91 -5.19 -10.12
C ALA A 86 -4.94 -4.14 -10.55
N ASN A 87 -5.55 -3.44 -9.59
CA ASN A 87 -6.56 -2.42 -9.87
C ASN A 87 -6.65 -1.38 -8.77
N ILE A 88 -7.06 -0.16 -9.11
CA ILE A 88 -7.35 0.91 -8.17
C ILE A 88 -8.76 1.43 -8.46
N ARG A 89 -9.58 1.48 -7.42
CA ARG A 89 -10.94 2.04 -7.41
C ARG A 89 -11.00 3.21 -6.42
N PRO A 90 -12.10 4.00 -6.40
CA PRO A 90 -12.19 5.16 -5.53
C PRO A 90 -11.92 4.86 -4.05
N ASN A 91 -12.43 3.72 -3.55
CA ASN A 91 -12.40 3.38 -2.12
C ASN A 91 -11.64 2.09 -1.80
N TYR A 92 -11.03 1.43 -2.81
CA TYR A 92 -10.26 0.21 -2.60
C TYR A 92 -9.22 0.00 -3.71
N PHE A 93 -8.24 -0.85 -3.44
CA PHE A 93 -7.35 -1.38 -4.47
C PHE A 93 -7.28 -2.90 -4.36
N SER A 94 -6.85 -3.54 -5.44
CA SER A 94 -6.77 -4.99 -5.55
C SER A 94 -5.33 -5.42 -5.81
N VAL A 95 -4.90 -6.52 -5.19
CA VAL A 95 -3.69 -7.26 -5.54
C VAL A 95 -4.07 -8.67 -5.99
N ALA A 96 -3.32 -9.23 -6.93
CA ALA A 96 -3.48 -10.62 -7.35
C ALA A 96 -2.47 -11.51 -6.60
N LEU A 97 -2.95 -12.62 -6.06
CA LEU A 97 -2.15 -13.62 -5.36
C LEU A 97 -2.05 -14.87 -6.24
N ILE A 98 -0.82 -15.27 -6.53
CA ILE A 98 -0.52 -16.52 -7.25
C ILE A 98 -0.43 -17.70 -6.28
N GLY A 99 -0.50 -18.93 -6.81
CA GLY A 99 -0.45 -20.16 -6.00
C GLY A 99 0.72 -20.19 -5.02
N HIS A 100 1.93 -19.83 -5.47
CA HIS A 100 3.11 -19.81 -4.60
C HIS A 100 2.94 -18.84 -3.40
N THR A 101 2.43 -17.64 -3.64
CA THR A 101 2.15 -16.65 -2.58
C THR A 101 1.10 -17.16 -1.59
N LEU A 102 0.05 -17.82 -2.09
CA LEU A 102 -1.00 -18.40 -1.26
C LEU A 102 -0.48 -19.54 -0.37
N GLU A 103 0.45 -20.34 -0.89
CA GLU A 103 1.02 -21.49 -0.16
C GLU A 103 2.08 -21.09 0.87
N HIS A 104 2.88 -20.06 0.59
CA HIS A 104 4.10 -19.76 1.34
C HIS A 104 4.01 -18.50 2.22
N THR A 105 2.86 -17.82 2.23
CA THR A 105 2.67 -16.59 3.03
C THR A 105 1.37 -16.64 3.81
N ASN A 106 1.28 -15.84 4.87
CA ASN A 106 0.06 -15.71 5.66
C ASN A 106 -1.12 -15.10 4.87
N LEU A 107 -0.88 -14.56 3.68
CA LEU A 107 -1.92 -14.07 2.78
C LEU A 107 -2.78 -15.21 2.21
N GLY A 108 -2.28 -16.45 2.22
CA GLY A 108 -3.08 -17.61 1.85
C GLY A 108 -4.28 -17.82 2.78
N THR A 109 -4.06 -17.63 4.08
CA THR A 109 -5.03 -17.89 5.14
C THR A 109 -5.77 -16.66 5.63
N ILE A 110 -5.35 -15.47 5.21
CA ILE A 110 -5.96 -14.21 5.65
C ILE A 110 -7.40 -14.06 5.14
N LYS A 111 -8.27 -13.50 5.97
CA LYS A 111 -9.71 -13.43 5.77
C LYS A 111 -10.18 -11.99 5.58
N THR A 112 -11.32 -11.84 4.92
CA THR A 112 -12.05 -10.57 4.86
C THR A 112 -12.34 -10.06 6.28
N GLY A 113 -12.17 -8.76 6.49
CA GLY A 113 -12.31 -8.10 7.79
C GLY A 113 -11.00 -8.01 8.58
N GLU A 114 -10.00 -8.84 8.27
CA GLU A 114 -8.68 -8.73 8.90
C GLU A 114 -7.88 -7.55 8.33
N THR A 115 -6.82 -7.18 9.05
CA THR A 115 -5.96 -6.04 8.72
C THR A 115 -4.57 -6.54 8.34
N VAL A 116 -3.97 -5.94 7.31
CA VAL A 116 -2.58 -6.19 6.92
C VAL A 116 -1.71 -4.98 7.16
N ASN A 117 -0.42 -5.23 7.37
CA ASN A 117 0.60 -4.19 7.31
C ASN A 117 0.85 -3.80 5.86
N VAL A 118 0.91 -2.50 5.60
CA VAL A 118 1.16 -1.94 4.28
C VAL A 118 2.44 -1.11 4.32
N GLU A 119 3.31 -1.39 3.36
CA GLU A 119 4.47 -0.58 3.03
C GLU A 119 4.34 -0.15 1.58
N TYR A 120 4.35 1.17 1.34
CA TYR A 120 4.33 1.71 -0.02
C TYR A 120 5.72 1.72 -0.61
N ASP A 121 5.79 1.63 -1.94
CA ASP A 121 7.06 1.72 -2.65
C ASP A 121 7.78 3.03 -2.28
N ILE A 122 9.01 2.89 -1.80
CA ILE A 122 9.88 4.00 -1.42
C ILE A 122 10.12 4.96 -2.58
N LEU A 123 10.15 4.48 -3.82
CA LEU A 123 10.29 5.32 -5.01
C LEU A 123 9.07 6.24 -5.16
N GLY A 124 7.86 5.69 -4.99
CA GLY A 124 6.62 6.47 -4.99
C GLY A 124 6.61 7.53 -3.89
N LYS A 125 7.05 7.18 -2.68
CA LYS A 125 7.17 8.11 -1.55
C LYS A 125 8.12 9.26 -1.85
N TYR A 126 9.29 8.99 -2.44
CA TYR A 126 10.23 10.05 -2.85
C TYR A 126 9.65 10.95 -3.92
N VAL A 127 8.97 10.41 -4.93
CA VAL A 127 8.30 11.20 -5.97
C VAL A 127 7.22 12.10 -5.37
N VAL A 128 6.33 11.56 -4.54
CA VAL A 128 5.29 12.35 -3.87
C VAL A 128 5.91 13.41 -2.97
N SER A 129 6.94 13.08 -2.19
CA SER A 129 7.63 14.05 -1.34
C SER A 129 8.21 15.19 -2.18
N ALA A 130 8.92 14.87 -3.27
CA ALA A 130 9.53 15.87 -4.15
C ALA A 130 8.48 16.79 -4.80
N LEU A 131 7.35 16.22 -5.24
CA LEU A 131 6.24 17.00 -5.82
C LEU A 131 5.61 17.92 -4.77
N LEU A 132 5.38 17.42 -3.55
CA LEU A 132 4.74 18.21 -2.49
C LEU A 132 5.63 19.35 -1.99
N THR A 133 6.95 19.15 -1.94
CA THR A 133 7.91 20.16 -1.49
C THR A 133 8.42 21.05 -2.62
N SER A 134 7.99 20.82 -3.87
CA SER A 134 8.43 21.63 -5.02
C SER A 134 7.88 23.06 -4.94
N PRO A 135 8.69 24.09 -5.23
CA PRO A 135 8.22 25.47 -5.35
C PRO A 135 7.09 25.63 -6.39
N LEU A 136 7.04 24.76 -7.41
CA LEU A 136 5.95 24.76 -8.39
C LEU A 136 4.59 24.38 -7.77
N ASN A 137 4.57 23.54 -6.74
CA ASN A 137 3.32 23.17 -6.07
C ASN A 137 2.69 24.38 -5.36
N ALA A 138 3.51 25.27 -4.77
CA ALA A 138 3.04 26.52 -4.21
C ALA A 138 2.44 27.45 -5.28
N LEU A 139 3.03 27.51 -6.48
CA LEU A 139 2.54 28.32 -7.60
C LEU A 139 1.20 27.82 -8.16
N LEU A 140 1.04 26.50 -8.30
CA LEU A 140 -0.22 25.89 -8.78
C LEU A 140 -1.38 26.10 -7.79
N ASN A 141 -1.10 25.97 -6.49
CA ASN A 141 -2.12 26.17 -5.45
C ASN A 141 -2.52 27.65 -5.32
N ASN A 142 -1.59 28.59 -5.52
CA ASN A 142 -1.91 30.03 -5.51
C ASN A 142 -2.76 30.46 -6.72
N ASN A 143 -2.53 29.87 -7.90
CA ASN A 143 -3.34 30.19 -9.10
C ASN A 143 -4.76 29.63 -9.03
N ALA A 144 -4.98 28.50 -8.38
CA ALA A 144 -6.32 27.93 -8.17
C ALA A 144 -7.22 28.84 -7.30
N ILE A 145 -6.63 29.57 -6.34
CA ILE A 145 -7.36 30.53 -5.50
C ILE A 145 -7.74 31.79 -6.30
N SER A 146 -6.92 32.21 -7.28
CA SER A 146 -7.19 33.39 -8.11
C SER A 146 -8.27 33.22 -9.20
N GLN A 147 -8.71 32.00 -9.50
CA GLN A 147 -9.74 31.74 -10.52
C GLN A 147 -11.14 31.46 -9.95
N GLY A 148 -11.31 31.49 -8.62
CA GLY A 148 -12.60 31.27 -7.94
C GLY A 148 -13.51 32.48 -7.79
N ASP A 149 -12.98 33.71 -7.91
CA ASP A 149 -13.72 34.95 -7.65
C ASP A 149 -14.07 35.72 -8.93
N LYS A 150 -14.77 35.07 -9.87
CA LYS A 150 -15.54 35.81 -10.88
C LYS A 150 -17.02 35.51 -10.70
N HIS A 151 -17.63 36.39 -9.91
CA HIS A 151 -19.05 36.67 -9.82
C HIS A 151 -19.82 36.33 -11.12
N TYR A 152 -20.80 35.44 -11.01
CA TYR A 152 -21.99 35.52 -11.85
C TYR A 152 -22.93 36.56 -11.20
N GLU A 153 -22.86 37.80 -11.68
CA GLU A 153 -24.00 38.72 -11.67
C GLU A 153 -24.52 38.78 -13.11
N ILE A 154 -25.67 38.14 -13.39
CA ILE A 154 -26.83 38.67 -14.13
C ILE A 154 -28.06 37.88 -13.66
#